data_AF-A0A0Z8H921-F1
#
_entry.id   AF-A0A0Z8H921-F1
#
_cell.length_a   1.000
_cell.length_b   1.000
_cell.length_c   1.000
_cell.angle_alpha   90.00
_cell.angle_beta   90.00
_cell.angle_gamma   90.00
#
_symmetry.space_group_name_H-M   'P 1'
#
loop_
_entity.id
_entity.type
_entity.pdbx_description
1 polymer ?
#
loop_
_entity_poly.entity_id
_entity_poly.type
_entity_poly.pdbx_seq_one_letter_code
_entity_poly.pdbx_strand_id
1 'polypeptide(L)'
;MAKRFRGILKNFYVTQEENQLLNHRVKTSRHKDFSSYARHILLHPRTKEVRVDTSSLESVSYEIKRLGNNLNQIVKVVHQTGHIGIEQMAEVEKIFSELDHLVRSELKLPPSQLLKKYGGREE
;
A
#
# COMPACT_ATOMS: atom_id res chain seq x y z
N MET A 1 -3.38 39.57 -10.40
CA MET A 1 -3.77 38.20 -10.80
C MET A 1 -2.62 37.25 -10.54
N ALA A 2 -2.83 36.16 -9.81
CA ALA A 2 -1.78 35.19 -9.54
C ALA A 2 -1.36 34.46 -10.84
N LYS A 3 -0.06 34.42 -11.13
CA LYS A 3 0.47 33.78 -12.34
C LYS A 3 0.28 32.26 -12.22
N ARG A 4 -0.46 31.64 -13.15
CA ARG A 4 -0.65 30.19 -13.16
C ARG A 4 0.68 29.50 -13.46
N PHE A 5 1.06 28.53 -12.62
CA PHE A 5 2.23 27.67 -12.88
C PHE A 5 2.07 26.84 -14.17
N ARG A 6 0.85 26.36 -14.45
CA ARG A 6 0.50 25.64 -15.68
C ARG A 6 -0.35 26.54 -16.58
N GLY A 7 0.27 27.15 -17.58
CA GLY A 7 -0.35 28.13 -18.48
C GLY A 7 -0.70 27.60 -19.88
N ILE A 8 -0.20 26.43 -20.29
CA ILE A 8 -0.44 25.87 -21.62
C ILE A 8 -1.68 24.97 -21.59
N LEU A 9 -2.68 25.29 -22.42
CA LEU A 9 -3.90 24.49 -22.61
C LEU A 9 -3.73 23.51 -23.78
N LYS A 10 -4.24 22.29 -23.63
CA LYS A 10 -4.30 21.26 -24.67
C LYS A 10 -5.76 20.83 -24.84
N ASN A 11 -6.31 21.04 -26.03
CA ASN A 11 -7.70 20.71 -26.37
C ASN A 11 -7.74 19.64 -27.47
N PHE A 12 -8.72 18.75 -27.40
CA PHE A 12 -9.03 17.76 -28.43
C PHE A 12 -10.53 17.43 -28.35
N TYR A 13 -11.07 16.90 -29.44
CA TYR A 13 -12.47 16.49 -29.52
C TYR A 13 -12.62 15.03 -29.09
N VAL A 14 -13.74 14.73 -28.45
CA VAL A 14 -14.16 13.38 -28.03
C VAL A 14 -15.61 13.17 -28.42
N THR A 15 -16.00 11.91 -28.64
CA THR A 15 -17.41 11.56 -28.79
C THR A 15 -18.13 11.65 -27.45
N GLN A 16 -19.47 11.52 -27.48
CA GLN A 16 -20.27 11.50 -26.27
C GLN A 16 -19.93 10.29 -25.39
N GLU A 17 -19.72 9.12 -26.00
CA GLU A 17 -19.36 7.87 -25.32
C GLU A 17 -17.98 7.99 -24.67
N GLU A 18 -17.00 8.55 -25.38
CA GLU A 18 -15.67 8.80 -24.84
C GLU A 18 -15.70 9.79 -23.67
N ASN A 19 -16.51 10.84 -23.76
CA ASN A 19 -16.68 11.79 -22.65
C ASN A 19 -17.32 11.13 -21.43
N GLN A 20 -18.33 10.28 -21.62
CA GLN A 20 -18.93 9.50 -20.52
C GLN A 20 -17.90 8.58 -19.87
N LEU A 21 -17.10 7.89 -20.67
CA LEU A 21 -16.03 7.01 -20.19
C LEU A 21 -14.96 7.79 -19.40
N LEU A 22 -14.53 8.95 -19.90
CA LEU A 22 -13.57 9.82 -19.20
C LEU A 22 -14.13 10.31 -17.87
N ASN A 23 -15.40 10.72 -17.83
CA ASN A 23 -16.05 11.15 -16.59
C ASN A 23 -16.17 10.02 -15.57
N HIS A 24 -16.50 8.81 -16.02
CA HIS A 24 -16.53 7.63 -15.17
C HIS A 24 -15.13 7.34 -14.59
N ARG A 25 -14.09 7.34 -15.42
CA ARG A 25 -12.69 7.13 -14.98
C ARG A 25 -12.22 8.19 -13.99
N VAL A 26 -12.55 9.47 -14.19
CA VAL A 26 -12.22 10.52 -13.22
C VAL A 26 -12.92 10.26 -11.89
N LYS A 27 -14.22 9.94 -11.90
CA LYS A 27 -15.01 9.65 -10.68
C LYS A 27 -14.50 8.44 -9.92
N THR A 28 -14.05 7.40 -10.62
CA THR A 28 -13.53 6.19 -9.98
C THR A 28 -12.05 6.32 -9.60
N SER A 29 -11.30 7.27 -10.17
CA SER A 29 -9.92 7.56 -9.78
C SER A 29 -9.81 8.30 -8.43
N ARG A 30 -8.59 8.56 -7.97
CA ARG A 30 -8.33 9.46 -6.81
C ARG A 30 -8.16 10.92 -7.22
N HIS A 31 -8.37 11.27 -8.49
CA HIS A 31 -8.16 12.62 -8.99
C HIS A 31 -9.40 13.50 -8.81
N LYS A 32 -9.16 14.74 -8.40
CA LYS A 32 -10.22 15.74 -8.15
C LYS A 32 -10.93 16.19 -9.43
N ASP A 33 -10.19 16.25 -10.54
CA ASP A 33 -10.69 16.77 -11.80
C ASP A 33 -10.00 16.11 -13.00
N PHE A 34 -10.60 16.29 -14.19
CA PHE A 34 -10.07 15.78 -15.45
C PHE A 34 -8.67 16.30 -15.76
N SER A 35 -8.37 17.55 -15.41
CA SER A 35 -7.05 18.14 -15.68
C SER A 35 -5.93 17.46 -14.90
N SER A 36 -6.19 17.02 -13.67
CA SER A 36 -5.27 16.23 -12.86
C SER A 36 -5.16 14.81 -13.40
N TYR A 37 -6.30 14.19 -13.71
CA TYR A 37 -6.37 12.83 -14.25
C TYR A 37 -5.59 12.72 -15.56
N ALA A 38 -5.91 13.58 -16.54
CA ALA A 38 -5.27 13.58 -17.85
C ALA A 38 -3.76 13.83 -17.75
N ARG A 39 -3.30 14.74 -16.89
CA ARG A 39 -1.86 14.96 -16.70
C ARG A 39 -1.16 13.72 -16.13
N HIS A 40 -1.78 13.06 -15.17
CA HIS A 40 -1.21 11.87 -14.56
C HIS A 40 -1.06 10.76 -15.61
N ILE A 41 -2.14 10.43 -16.33
CA ILE A 41 -2.16 9.39 -17.35
C ILE A 41 -1.24 9.71 -18.53
N LEU A 42 -1.27 10.94 -19.05
CA LEU A 42 -0.49 11.31 -20.25
C LEU A 42 1.01 11.48 -19.98
N LEU A 43 1.40 11.86 -18.77
CA LEU A 43 2.82 12.04 -18.41
C LEU A 43 3.44 10.79 -17.78
N HIS A 44 2.62 9.81 -17.33
CA HIS A 44 3.09 8.57 -16.71
C HIS A 44 2.49 7.35 -17.43
N PRO A 45 2.94 7.01 -18.65
CA PRO A 45 2.32 5.98 -19.48
C PRO A 45 2.36 4.55 -18.89
N ARG A 46 3.04 4.33 -17.75
CA ARG A 46 3.06 3.04 -17.01
C ARG A 46 2.09 2.98 -15.82
N THR A 47 1.36 4.05 -15.51
CA THR A 47 0.36 4.02 -14.44
C THR A 47 -0.94 3.45 -14.96
N LYS A 48 -1.03 2.12 -15.10
CA LYS A 48 -2.30 1.46 -14.76
C LYS A 48 -2.56 1.88 -13.30
N GLU A 49 -3.70 2.52 -13.00
CA GLU A 49 -4.12 2.72 -11.61
C GLU A 49 -4.42 1.33 -11.02
N VAL A 50 -3.37 0.59 -10.67
CA VAL A 50 -3.50 -0.70 -10.01
C VAL A 50 -3.97 -0.38 -8.60
N ARG A 51 -5.27 -0.52 -8.39
CA ARG A 51 -5.82 -0.69 -7.05
C ARG A 51 -5.35 -2.06 -6.56
N VAL A 52 -4.28 -2.06 -5.79
CA VAL A 52 -3.86 -3.23 -5.03
C VAL A 52 -4.81 -3.33 -3.84
N ASP A 53 -5.67 -4.34 -3.86
CA ASP A 53 -6.45 -4.68 -2.68
C ASP A 53 -5.51 -5.26 -1.63
N THR A 54 -5.21 -4.47 -0.59
CA THR A 54 -4.35 -4.87 0.53
C THR A 54 -5.14 -5.42 1.70
N SER A 55 -6.45 -5.70 1.55
CA SER A 55 -7.27 -6.25 2.64
C SER A 55 -6.68 -7.56 3.19
N SER A 56 -6.01 -8.35 2.34
CA SER A 56 -5.31 -9.56 2.80
C SER A 56 -4.07 -9.30 3.67
N LEU A 57 -3.57 -8.06 3.74
CA LEU A 57 -2.46 -7.66 4.60
C LEU A 57 -2.94 -7.18 5.99
N GLU A 58 -4.24 -7.06 6.21
CA GLU A 58 -4.79 -6.66 7.51
C GLU A 58 -4.49 -7.72 8.58
N SER A 59 -4.63 -9.01 8.23
CA SER A 59 -4.24 -10.12 9.10
C SER A 59 -2.76 -10.08 9.44
N VAL A 60 -1.90 -9.86 8.43
CA VAL A 60 -0.45 -9.73 8.61
C VAL A 60 -0.11 -8.56 9.54
N SER A 61 -0.78 -7.42 9.34
CA SER A 61 -0.61 -6.23 10.17
C SER A 61 -1.05 -6.46 11.62
N TYR A 62 -2.12 -7.25 11.83
CA TYR A 62 -2.58 -7.67 13.14
C TYR A 62 -1.55 -8.57 13.84
N GLU A 63 -1.02 -9.57 13.13
CA GLU A 63 -0.01 -10.49 13.66
C GLU A 63 1.28 -9.74 14.06
N ILE A 64 1.76 -8.81 13.21
CA ILE A 64 2.92 -7.96 13.54
C ILE A 64 2.65 -7.13 14.81
N LYS A 65 1.46 -6.53 14.93
CA LYS A 65 1.09 -5.78 16.15
C LYS A 65 1.09 -6.67 17.39
N ARG A 66 0.60 -7.91 17.28
CA ARG A 66 0.63 -8.87 18.40
C ARG A 66 2.07 -9.16 18.82
N LEU A 67 2.96 -9.47 17.87
CA LEU A 67 4.37 -9.72 18.15
C LEU A 67 5.07 -8.51 18.80
N GLY A 68 4.81 -7.31 18.31
CA GLY A 68 5.33 -6.07 18.90
C GLY A 68 4.82 -5.83 20.32
N ASN A 69 3.57 -6.16 20.61
CA ASN A 69 3.02 -6.07 21.97
C ASN A 69 3.69 -7.07 22.93
N ASN A 70 3.95 -8.29 22.49
CA ASN A 70 4.67 -9.29 23.29
C ASN A 70 6.10 -8.82 23.58
N LEU A 71 6.81 -8.28 22.58
CA LEU A 71 8.14 -7.71 22.78
C LEU A 71 8.11 -6.54 23.79
N ASN A 72 7.11 -5.67 23.71
CA ASN A 72 6.93 -4.58 24.66
C ASN A 72 6.65 -5.06 26.09
N GLN A 73 6.02 -6.22 26.27
CA GLN A 73 5.87 -6.82 27.60
C GLN A 73 7.22 -7.25 28.17
N ILE A 74 8.07 -7.88 27.35
CA ILE A 74 9.44 -8.24 27.74
C ILE A 74 10.24 -7.00 28.14
N VAL A 75 10.16 -5.92 27.34
CA VAL A 75 10.83 -4.65 27.66
C VAL A 75 10.39 -4.10 29.03
N LYS A 76 9.08 -4.16 29.34
CA LYS A 76 8.57 -3.72 30.65
C LYS A 76 9.11 -4.57 31.79
N VAL A 77 9.17 -5.89 31.62
CA VAL A 77 9.74 -6.80 32.62
C VAL A 77 11.21 -6.48 32.84
N VAL A 78 12.00 -6.35 31.77
CA VAL A 78 13.44 -6.02 31.84
C VAL A 78 13.65 -4.65 32.51
N HIS A 79 12.82 -3.66 32.24
CA HIS A 79 12.90 -2.36 32.91
C HIS A 79 12.58 -2.45 34.42
N GLN A 80 11.70 -3.36 34.84
CA GLN A 80 11.37 -3.57 36.25
C GLN A 80 12.44 -4.37 37.00
N THR A 81 12.99 -5.41 36.37
CA THR A 81 14.00 -6.30 36.97
C THR A 81 15.42 -5.75 36.85
N GLY A 82 15.64 -4.78 35.96
CA GLY A 82 16.95 -4.18 35.69
C GLY A 82 17.91 -5.08 34.90
N HIS A 83 17.47 -6.26 34.48
CA HIS A 83 18.28 -7.22 33.71
C HIS A 83 17.39 -8.13 32.87
N ILE A 84 17.96 -8.68 31.79
CA ILE A 84 17.29 -9.67 30.95
C ILE A 84 17.63 -11.08 31.46
N GLY A 85 16.60 -11.84 31.84
CA GLY A 85 16.74 -13.24 32.22
C GLY A 85 16.72 -14.16 31.00
N ILE A 86 17.08 -15.42 31.23
CA ILE A 86 17.15 -16.46 30.19
C ILE A 86 15.77 -16.70 29.55
N GLU A 87 14.69 -16.66 30.34
CA GLU A 87 13.33 -16.81 29.85
C GLU A 87 12.93 -15.68 28.89
N GLN A 88 13.24 -14.43 29.25
CA GLN A 88 12.98 -13.28 28.38
C GLN A 88 13.78 -13.36 27.07
N MET A 89 15.02 -13.82 27.13
CA MET A 89 15.84 -14.01 25.93
C MET A 89 15.27 -15.09 24.99
N ALA A 90 14.84 -16.23 25.54
CA ALA A 90 14.18 -17.28 24.76
C ALA A 90 12.87 -16.80 24.13
N GLU A 91 12.11 -15.94 24.83
CA GLU A 91 10.86 -15.37 24.34
C GLU A 91 11.10 -14.34 23.21
N VAL A 92 12.17 -13.55 23.29
CA VAL A 92 12.61 -12.67 22.20
C VAL A 92 12.99 -13.48 20.96
N GLU A 93 13.78 -14.56 21.11
CA GLU A 93 14.16 -15.43 20.00
C GLU A 93 12.93 -16.06 19.31
N LYS A 94 11.95 -16.48 20.10
CA LYS A 94 10.67 -16.99 19.60
C LYS A 94 9.91 -15.93 18.80
N ILE A 95 9.80 -14.70 19.29
CA ILE A 95 9.15 -13.58 18.59
C ILE A 95 9.84 -13.31 17.24
N PHE A 96 11.18 -13.33 17.19
CA PHE A 96 11.92 -13.15 15.94
C PHE A 96 11.68 -14.29 14.95
N SER A 97 11.61 -15.54 15.42
CA SER A 97 11.30 -16.70 14.59
C SER A 97 9.88 -16.62 14.01
N GLU A 98 8.88 -16.24 14.83
CA GLU A 98 7.51 -16.04 14.37
C GLU A 98 7.40 -14.89 13.35
N LEU A 99 8.15 -13.80 13.56
CA LEU A 99 8.22 -12.69 12.61
C LEU A 99 8.84 -13.11 11.28
N ASP A 100 9.98 -13.81 11.29
CA ASP A 100 10.63 -14.29 10.07
C ASP A 100 9.72 -15.25 9.30
N HIS A 101 9.02 -16.16 10.00
CA HIS A 101 8.04 -17.06 9.39
C HIS A 101 6.88 -16.28 8.75
N LEU A 102 6.28 -15.33 9.46
CA LEU A 102 5.17 -14.50 8.98
C LEU A 102 5.56 -13.68 7.73
N VAL A 103 6.71 -13.03 7.78
CA VAL A 103 7.26 -12.24 6.66
C VAL A 103 7.50 -13.14 5.47
N ARG A 104 8.12 -14.32 5.67
CA ARG A 104 8.39 -15.27 4.60
C ARG A 104 7.16 -15.97 4.07
N SER A 105 6.10 -16.18 4.84
CA SER A 105 4.87 -16.81 4.35
C SER A 105 4.07 -15.87 3.47
N GLU A 106 4.06 -14.59 3.80
CA GLU A 106 3.25 -13.57 3.13
C GLU A 106 3.97 -12.92 1.93
N LEU A 107 5.29 -12.80 1.97
CA LEU A 107 6.08 -12.15 0.90
C LEU A 107 6.63 -13.12 -0.16
N LYS A 108 6.10 -14.36 -0.27
CA LYS A 108 6.56 -15.34 -1.29
C LYS A 108 6.29 -14.95 -2.74
N LEU A 109 5.63 -13.82 -2.99
CA LEU A 109 5.28 -13.41 -4.33
C LEU A 109 6.21 -12.28 -4.78
N PRO A 110 7.00 -12.45 -5.86
CA PRO A 110 7.73 -11.34 -6.46
C PRO A 110 6.75 -10.22 -6.86
N PRO A 111 7.21 -8.95 -6.96
CA PRO A 111 6.35 -7.80 -7.29
C PRO A 111 5.46 -8.01 -8.53
N SER A 112 5.96 -8.76 -9.51
CA SER A 112 5.22 -9.15 -10.72
C SER A 112 4.04 -10.09 -10.45
N GLN A 113 4.11 -10.96 -9.44
CA GLN A 113 3.04 -11.86 -9.03
C GLN A 113 2.04 -11.20 -8.08
N LEU A 114 2.49 -10.25 -7.25
CA LEU A 114 1.58 -9.41 -6.45
C LEU A 114 0.66 -8.57 -7.35
N LEU A 115 1.20 -8.03 -8.45
CA LEU A 115 0.41 -7.36 -9.49
C LEU A 115 -0.60 -8.29 -10.18
N LYS A 116 -0.32 -9.59 -10.26
CA LYS A 116 -1.23 -10.57 -10.90
C LYS A 116 -2.28 -11.13 -9.93
N LYS A 117 -1.96 -11.21 -8.64
CA LYS A 117 -2.83 -11.74 -7.58
C LYS A 117 -3.74 -10.67 -6.96
N TYR A 118 -3.23 -9.44 -6.83
CA TYR A 118 -3.92 -8.31 -6.19
C TYR A 118 -4.12 -7.12 -7.12
N GLY A 119 -3.52 -7.12 -8.32
CA GLY A 119 -3.94 -6.21 -9.37
C GLY A 119 -5.26 -6.72 -9.94
N GLY A 120 -6.32 -5.95 -9.69
CA GLY A 120 -7.68 -6.29 -10.09
C GLY A 120 -7.81 -6.72 -11.56
N ARG A 121 -8.85 -7.52 -11.80
CA ARG A 121 -9.21 -8.12 -13.10
C ARG A 121 -9.09 -7.08 -14.22
N GLU A 122 -8.48 -7.51 -15.33
CA GLU A 122 -8.61 -6.82 -16.60
C GLU A 122 -10.10 -6.91 -17.00
N GLU A 123 -10.80 -5.78 -16.93
CA GLU A 123 -12.01 -5.51 -17.70
C GLU A 123 -11.64 -4.73 -18.97
#